data_AF-A0A3Q0JKK0-F1
#
_entry.id   AF-A0A3Q0JKK0-F1
#
_cell.length_a   1.000
_cell.length_b   1.000
_cell.length_c   1.000
_cell.angle_alpha   90.00
_cell.angle_beta   90.00
_cell.angle_gamma   90.00
#
_symmetry.space_group_name_H-M   'P 1'
#
loop_
_entity.id
_entity.type
_entity.pdbx_description
1 polymer ?
#
loop_
_entity_poly.entity_id
_entity_poly.type
_entity_poly.pdbx_seq_one_letter_code
_entity_poly.pdbx_strand_id
1 'polypeptide(L)'
;MAHKKLEALKKERAQLRTSFTNTKKAIEVLLQETESRHKCEKLEAHVQLLDLRIESISNKDAQIAELLYDAEADFSQDVLEEEQSKVDHYQLEFLTVKKLVESHLVNVKQVSEVSSEVLSNHACAQAQQFKLP
;
A
#
# COMPACT_ATOMS: atom_id res chain seq x y z
N MET A 1 -12.38 -29.11 17.82
CA MET A 1 -11.00 -28.76 17.41
C MET A 1 -10.96 -27.64 16.38
N ALA A 2 -11.86 -27.64 15.38
CA ALA A 2 -11.99 -26.58 14.37
C ALA A 2 -12.16 -25.17 14.96
N HIS A 3 -13.05 -24.97 15.94
CA HIS A 3 -13.23 -23.67 16.61
C HIS A 3 -11.96 -23.09 17.22
N LYS A 4 -11.13 -23.91 17.89
CA LYS A 4 -9.88 -23.43 18.52
C LYS A 4 -8.87 -22.98 17.45
N LYS A 5 -8.81 -23.68 16.31
CA LYS A 5 -7.97 -23.31 15.16
C LYS A 5 -8.49 -22.02 14.49
N LEU A 6 -9.80 -21.91 14.32
CA LEU A 6 -10.46 -20.71 13.77
C LEU A 6 -10.15 -19.46 14.62
N GLU A 7 -10.33 -19.55 15.94
CA GLU A 7 -10.04 -18.44 16.86
C GLU A 7 -8.55 -18.04 16.83
N ALA A 8 -7.65 -19.02 16.75
CA ALA A 8 -6.22 -18.74 16.61
C ALA A 8 -5.90 -17.99 15.30
N LEU A 9 -6.46 -18.45 14.18
CA LEU A 9 -6.29 -17.78 12.88
C LEU A 9 -6.90 -16.38 12.86
N LYS A 10 -8.08 -16.20 13.45
CA LYS A 10 -8.72 -14.88 13.59
C LYS A 10 -7.85 -13.92 14.40
N LYS A 11 -7.21 -14.40 15.47
CA LYS A 11 -6.29 -13.62 16.30
C LYS A 11 -5.02 -13.22 15.54
N GLU A 12 -4.39 -14.15 14.84
CA GLU A 12 -3.21 -13.85 14.00
C GLU A 12 -3.55 -12.85 12.89
N ARG A 13 -4.69 -13.04 12.21
CA ARG A 13 -5.19 -12.11 11.19
C ARG A 13 -5.45 -10.71 11.78
N ALA A 14 -6.00 -10.62 12.98
CA ALA A 14 -6.23 -9.34 13.64
C ALA A 14 -4.90 -8.59 13.86
N GLN A 15 -3.84 -9.27 14.28
CA GLN A 15 -2.50 -8.68 14.42
C GLN A 15 -1.95 -8.18 13.08
N LEU A 16 -2.11 -8.95 12.01
CA LEU A 16 -1.71 -8.54 10.66
C LEU A 16 -2.48 -7.31 10.19
N ARG A 17 -3.80 -7.28 10.42
CA ARG A 17 -4.66 -6.13 10.12
C ARG A 17 -4.25 -4.87 10.89
N THR A 18 -3.93 -4.98 12.18
CA THR A 18 -3.36 -3.86 12.94
C THR A 18 -2.04 -3.37 12.35
N SER A 19 -1.14 -4.28 11.98
CA SER A 19 0.14 -3.95 11.35
C SER A 19 -0.05 -3.25 9.99
N PHE A 20 -1.02 -3.70 9.19
CA PHE A 20 -1.45 -3.06 7.95
C PHE A 20 -1.93 -1.63 8.20
N THR A 21 -2.89 -1.44 9.12
CA THR A 21 -3.43 -0.11 9.46
C THR A 21 -2.33 0.84 9.95
N ASN A 22 -1.39 0.37 10.75
CA ASN A 22 -0.27 1.19 11.22
C ASN A 22 0.63 1.66 10.06
N THR A 23 0.82 0.81 9.04
CA THR A 23 1.64 1.19 7.88
C THR A 23 0.90 2.09 6.92
N LYS A 24 -0.40 1.86 6.72
CA LYS A 24 -1.27 2.81 6.01
C LYS A 24 -1.19 4.20 6.65
N LYS A 25 -1.29 4.29 7.98
CA LYS A 25 -1.12 5.57 8.71
C LYS A 25 0.27 6.19 8.50
N ALA A 26 1.33 5.39 8.51
CA ALA A 26 2.68 5.88 8.23
C ALA A 26 2.79 6.48 6.81
N ILE A 27 2.16 5.84 5.81
CA ILE A 27 2.06 6.37 4.45
C ILE A 27 1.27 7.67 4.42
N GLU A 28 0.11 7.73 5.07
CA GLU A 28 -0.72 8.94 5.14
C GLU A 28 0.05 10.13 5.74
N VAL A 29 0.84 9.89 6.80
CA VAL A 29 1.73 10.91 7.39
C VAL A 29 2.81 11.32 6.40
N LEU A 30 3.51 10.37 5.77
CA LEU A 30 4.55 10.68 4.78
C LEU A 30 4.00 11.49 3.60
N LEU A 31 2.79 11.18 3.12
CA LEU A 31 2.15 11.91 2.03
C LEU A 31 1.93 13.40 2.36
N GLN A 32 1.75 13.76 3.63
CA GLN A 32 1.60 15.13 4.10
C GLN A 32 2.94 15.88 4.28
N GLU A 33 4.07 15.18 4.33
CA GLU A 33 5.39 15.80 4.45
C GLU A 33 5.78 16.55 3.16
N THR A 34 6.66 17.54 3.27
CA THR A 34 7.22 18.25 2.11
C THR A 34 7.94 17.26 1.17
N GLU A 35 7.76 17.47 -0.13
CA GLU A 35 8.36 16.59 -1.14
C GLU A 35 9.88 16.56 -1.04
N SER A 36 10.42 15.34 -1.00
CA SER A 36 11.85 15.08 -1.00
C SER A 36 12.14 13.69 -1.57
N ARG A 37 13.36 13.48 -2.06
CA ARG A 37 13.80 12.16 -2.56
C ARG A 37 13.70 11.07 -1.49
N HIS A 38 14.10 11.39 -0.25
CA HIS A 38 14.02 10.46 0.87
C HIS A 38 12.58 10.10 1.26
N LYS A 39 11.62 11.04 1.11
CA LYS A 39 10.19 10.73 1.28
C LYS A 39 9.72 9.71 0.24
N CYS A 40 10.12 9.87 -1.03
CA CYS A 40 9.73 8.95 -2.11
C CYS A 40 10.25 7.52 -1.85
N GLU A 41 11.52 7.38 -1.46
CA GLU A 41 12.14 6.09 -1.09
C GLU A 41 11.41 5.44 0.10
N LYS A 42 11.03 6.23 1.12
CA LYS A 42 10.24 5.72 2.26
C LYS A 42 8.84 5.28 1.84
N LEU A 43 8.17 6.05 0.99
CA LEU A 43 6.84 5.71 0.48
C LEU A 43 6.87 4.40 -0.30
N GLU A 44 7.84 4.21 -1.20
CA GLU A 44 8.02 2.96 -1.95
C GLU A 44 8.26 1.77 -1.00
N ALA A 45 9.13 1.93 0.00
CA ALA A 45 9.39 0.88 1.00
C ALA A 45 8.13 0.52 1.81
N HIS A 46 7.33 1.52 2.21
CA HIS A 46 6.10 1.27 2.94
C HIS A 46 5.01 0.62 2.08
N VAL A 47 4.93 0.94 0.78
CA VAL A 47 4.02 0.25 -0.15
C VAL A 47 4.42 -1.20 -0.34
N GLN A 48 5.70 -1.50 -0.55
CA GLN A 48 6.19 -2.90 -0.63
C GLN A 48 5.85 -3.67 0.66
N LEU A 49 5.98 -3.02 1.81
CA LEU A 49 5.62 -3.62 3.08
C LEU A 49 4.09 -3.81 3.23
N LEU A 50 3.26 -2.96 2.61
CA LEU A 50 1.82 -3.20 2.51
C LEU A 50 1.48 -4.38 1.59
N ASP A 51 2.18 -4.52 0.45
CA ASP A 51 2.01 -5.67 -0.46
C ASP A 51 2.21 -7.00 0.30
N LEU A 52 3.32 -7.13 1.05
CA LEU A 52 3.62 -8.33 1.84
C LEU A 52 2.58 -8.61 2.94
N ARG A 53 2.04 -7.54 3.55
CA ARG A 53 1.02 -7.69 4.59
C ARG A 53 -0.34 -8.09 4.04
N ILE A 54 -0.78 -7.51 2.92
CA ILE A 54 -2.06 -7.89 2.32
C ILE A 54 -2.02 -9.32 1.81
N GLU A 55 -0.88 -9.78 1.29
CA GLU A 55 -0.64 -11.20 0.96
C GLU A 55 -0.79 -12.09 2.21
N SER A 56 -0.14 -11.71 3.31
CA SER A 56 -0.22 -12.45 4.58
C SER A 56 -1.65 -12.49 5.15
N ILE A 57 -2.40 -11.39 5.03
CA ILE A 57 -3.82 -11.31 5.42
C ILE A 57 -4.65 -12.23 4.52
N SER A 58 -4.45 -12.18 3.20
CA SER A 58 -5.18 -12.99 2.22
C SER A 58 -4.96 -14.49 2.46
N ASN A 59 -3.74 -14.89 2.77
CA ASN A 59 -3.41 -16.27 3.13
C ASN A 59 -4.14 -16.73 4.40
N LYS A 60 -4.38 -15.83 5.35
CA LYS A 60 -5.18 -16.12 6.55
C LYS A 60 -6.67 -16.12 6.27
N ASP A 61 -7.15 -15.22 5.43
CA ASP A 61 -8.54 -15.18 4.98
C ASP A 61 -8.93 -16.47 4.25
N ALA A 62 -8.06 -17.00 3.38
CA ALA A 62 -8.28 -18.28 2.70
C ALA A 62 -8.38 -19.45 3.69
N GLN A 63 -7.50 -19.54 4.69
CA GLN A 63 -7.53 -20.58 5.72
C GLN A 63 -8.77 -20.48 6.62
N ILE A 64 -9.24 -19.26 6.89
CA ILE A 64 -10.47 -19.03 7.65
C ILE A 64 -11.68 -19.43 6.81
N ALA A 65 -11.72 -19.06 5.54
CA ALA A 65 -12.79 -19.44 4.62
C ALA A 65 -12.91 -20.96 4.51
N GLU A 66 -11.79 -21.67 4.28
CA GLU A 66 -11.75 -23.14 4.24
C GLU A 66 -12.38 -23.76 5.51
N LEU A 67 -11.98 -23.30 6.69
CA LEU A 67 -12.55 -23.81 7.95
C LEU A 67 -14.03 -23.47 8.16
N LEU A 68 -14.49 -22.32 7.65
CA LEU A 68 -15.90 -21.94 7.74
C LEU A 68 -16.77 -22.76 6.78
N TYR A 69 -16.26 -23.11 5.60
CA TYR A 69 -16.95 -23.96 4.63
C TYR A 69 -16.92 -25.45 5.01
N ASP A 70 -15.80 -25.93 5.56
CA ASP A 70 -15.63 -27.35 5.96
C ASP A 70 -16.43 -27.72 7.22
N ALA A 71 -16.84 -26.74 8.03
CA ALA A 71 -17.53 -26.97 9.30
C ALA A 71 -19.04 -27.26 9.14
N GLU A 72 -19.42 -28.03 8.10
CA GLU A 72 -20.78 -28.51 7.78
C GLU A 72 -21.91 -27.93 8.69
N ALA A 73 -22.47 -26.78 8.28
CA ALA A 73 -23.62 -26.10 8.89
C ALA A 73 -23.44 -25.42 10.27
N ASP A 74 -22.24 -25.39 10.88
CA ASP A 74 -22.01 -24.74 12.18
C ASP A 74 -22.00 -23.19 12.14
N PHE A 75 -21.90 -22.59 10.95
CA PHE A 75 -21.84 -21.14 10.79
C PHE A 75 -22.99 -20.62 9.94
N SER A 76 -23.65 -19.55 10.40
CA SER A 76 -24.72 -18.90 9.66
C SER A 76 -24.18 -18.18 8.42
N GLN A 77 -25.05 -17.99 7.42
CA GLN A 77 -24.74 -17.17 6.24
C GLN A 77 -24.27 -15.77 6.63
N ASP A 78 -24.85 -15.17 7.67
CA ASP A 78 -24.45 -13.85 8.18
C ASP A 78 -22.96 -13.82 8.60
N VAL A 79 -22.45 -14.90 9.22
CA VAL A 79 -21.04 -14.99 9.62
C VAL A 79 -20.12 -15.05 8.39
N LEU A 80 -20.53 -15.77 7.35
CA LEU A 80 -19.77 -15.83 6.09
C LEU A 80 -19.74 -14.46 5.40
N GLU A 81 -20.87 -13.76 5.33
CA GLU A 81 -20.97 -12.42 4.74
C GLU A 81 -20.18 -11.38 5.53
N GLU A 82 -20.20 -11.44 6.86
CA GLU A 82 -19.39 -10.56 7.71
C GLU A 82 -17.89 -10.76 7.46
N GLU A 83 -17.46 -12.02 7.32
CA GLU A 83 -16.07 -12.35 7.05
C GLU A 83 -15.64 -11.89 5.66
N GLN A 84 -16.47 -12.10 4.63
CA GLN A 84 -16.22 -11.61 3.28
C GLN A 84 -16.14 -10.07 3.23
N SER A 85 -17.04 -9.38 3.92
CA SER A 85 -17.04 -7.90 3.99
C SER A 85 -15.71 -7.36 4.55
N LYS A 86 -15.10 -8.07 5.51
CA LYS A 86 -13.78 -7.71 6.03
C LYS A 86 -12.68 -7.95 4.99
N VAL A 87 -12.74 -9.04 4.23
CA VAL A 87 -11.78 -9.28 3.13
C VAL A 87 -11.83 -8.13 2.15
N ASP A 88 -13.04 -7.80 1.66
CA ASP A 88 -13.26 -6.76 0.66
C ASP A 88 -12.78 -5.39 1.16
N HIS A 89 -13.05 -5.07 2.43
CA HIS A 89 -12.60 -3.82 3.06
C HIS A 89 -11.07 -3.66 2.97
N TYR A 90 -10.30 -4.65 3.43
CA TYR A 90 -8.83 -4.53 3.44
C TYR A 90 -8.21 -4.57 2.03
N GLN A 91 -8.81 -5.31 1.09
CA GLN A 91 -8.39 -5.27 -0.31
C GLN A 91 -8.61 -3.89 -0.93
N LEU A 92 -9.79 -3.29 -0.69
CA LEU A 92 -10.10 -1.95 -1.19
C LEU A 92 -9.18 -0.89 -0.57
N GLU A 93 -8.94 -0.95 0.74
CA GLU A 93 -8.01 -0.04 1.41
C GLU A 93 -6.61 -0.13 0.81
N PHE A 94 -6.11 -1.34 0.60
CA PHE A 94 -4.80 -1.57 -0.01
C PHE A 94 -4.71 -0.97 -1.41
N LEU A 95 -5.67 -1.29 -2.30
CA LEU A 95 -5.69 -0.76 -3.66
C LEU A 95 -5.78 0.76 -3.69
N THR A 96 -6.54 1.35 -2.77
CA THR A 96 -6.70 2.80 -2.66
C THR A 96 -5.38 3.47 -2.27
N VAL A 97 -4.70 2.95 -1.23
CA VAL A 97 -3.41 3.49 -0.79
C VAL A 97 -2.34 3.30 -1.86
N LYS A 98 -2.30 2.14 -2.51
CA LYS A 98 -1.33 1.86 -3.59
C LYS A 98 -1.48 2.84 -4.75
N LYS A 99 -2.70 3.03 -5.25
CA LYS A 99 -2.99 4.01 -6.32
C LYS A 99 -2.63 5.44 -5.91
N LEU A 100 -2.91 5.81 -4.66
CA LEU A 100 -2.59 7.14 -4.15
C LEU A 100 -1.07 7.40 -4.16
N VAL A 101 -0.29 6.44 -3.68
CA VAL A 101 1.19 6.56 -3.68
C VAL A 101 1.74 6.52 -5.09
N GLU A 102 1.27 5.62 -5.97
CA GLU A 102 1.67 5.56 -7.37
C GLU A 102 1.44 6.90 -8.10
N SER A 103 0.26 7.49 -7.92
CA SER A 103 -0.07 8.81 -8.47
C SER A 103 0.89 9.90 -7.95
N HIS A 104 1.18 9.89 -6.65
CA HIS A 104 2.11 10.84 -6.05
C HIS A 104 3.53 10.69 -6.63
N LEU A 105 4.03 9.46 -6.76
CA LEU A 105 5.37 9.20 -7.29
C LEU A 105 5.52 9.56 -8.77
N VAL A 106 4.48 9.33 -9.58
CA VAL A 106 4.47 9.73 -11.00
C VAL A 106 4.57 11.26 -11.14
N ASN A 107 3.79 12.00 -10.36
CA ASN A 107 3.82 13.46 -10.37
C ASN A 107 5.21 14.02 -10.01
N VAL A 108 5.86 13.45 -8.99
CA VAL A 108 7.21 13.87 -8.58
C VAL A 108 8.26 13.61 -9.67
N LYS A 109 8.19 12.46 -10.36
CA LYS A 109 9.11 12.13 -11.46
C LYS A 109 8.96 13.10 -12.64
N GLN A 110 7.72 13.42 -13.03
CA GLN A 110 7.47 14.37 -14.12
C GLN A 110 7.97 15.78 -13.80
N VAL A 111 7.74 16.28 -12.58
CA VAL A 111 8.21 17.63 -12.18
C VAL A 111 9.75 17.70 -12.14
N SER A 112 10.42 16.63 -11.71
CA SER A 112 11.88 16.56 -11.69
C SER A 112 12.49 16.59 -13.10
N GLU A 113 11.86 15.94 -14.08
CA GLU A 113 12.33 15.90 -15.47
C GLU A 113 12.18 17.28 -16.14
N VAL A 114 11.02 17.93 -15.99
CA VAL A 114 10.77 19.27 -16.56
C VAL A 114 11.74 20.31 -15.95
N SER A 115 12.01 20.25 -14.65
CA SER A 115 12.96 21.17 -13.99
C SER A 115 14.40 20.98 -14.50
N SER A 116 14.82 19.74 -14.76
CA SER A 116 16.16 19.43 -15.27
C SER A 116 16.35 19.88 -16.72
N GLU A 117 15.33 19.74 -17.56
CA GLU A 117 15.36 20.20 -18.95
C GLU A 117 15.40 21.73 -19.06
N VAL A 118 14.66 22.45 -18.21
CA VAL A 118 14.68 23.92 -18.19
C VAL A 118 16.06 24.45 -17.76
N LEU A 119 16.71 23.81 -16.79
CA LEU A 119 18.07 24.19 -16.36
C LEU A 119 19.14 23.83 -17.42
N SER A 120 19.01 22.67 -18.08
CA SER A 120 19.93 22.24 -19.14
C SER A 120 19.86 23.15 -20.37
N ASN A 121 18.65 23.54 -20.78
CA ASN A 121 18.45 24.46 -21.89
C ASN A 121 18.94 25.89 -21.58
N HIS A 122 18.86 26.33 -20.32
CA HIS A 122 19.39 27.64 -19.92
C HIS A 122 20.92 27.66 -19.88
N ALA A 123 21.56 26.59 -19.40
CA ALA A 123 23.02 26.46 -19.42
C ALA A 123 23.58 26.37 -20.86
N CYS A 124 22.87 25.67 -21.76
CA CYS A 124 23.24 25.58 -23.17
C CYS A 124 23.13 26.94 -23.90
N ALA A 125 22.09 27.73 -23.59
CA ALA A 125 21.90 29.07 -24.16
C ALA A 125 22.98 30.08 -23.71
N GLN A 126 23.43 30.02 -22.45
CA GLN A 126 24.46 30.93 -21.94
C GLN A 126 25.87 30.63 -22.48
N ALA A 127 26.18 29.36 -22.78
CA ALA A 127 27.47 28.98 -23.36
C ALA A 127 27.69 29.51 -24.79
N GLN A 128 26.62 29.86 -25.51
CA GLN A 128 26.70 30.39 -26.88
C GLN A 128 26.91 31.91 -26.96
N GLN A 129 26.82 32.65 -25.84
CA GLN A 129 27.02 34.11 -25.81
C GLN A 129 28.48 34.55 -25.62
N PHE A 130 29.40 33.64 -25.29
CA PHE A 130 30.83 33.94 -25.14
C PHE A 130 31.64 33.45 -26.35
N LYS A 131 31.33 33.97 -27.54
CA LYS A 131 32.34 34.06 -28.61
C LYS A 131 32.93 35.46 -28.56
N LEU A 132 34.12 35.58 -27.94
CA LEU A 132 34.97 36.76 -28.07
C LEU A 132 35.45 36.88 -29.53
N PRO A 133 35.62 38.13 -30.03
CA PRO A 133 35.92 38.45 -31.43
C PRO A 133 37.25 37.92 -31.94
#